data_AF-W4VA67-F1
#
_entry.id   AF-W4VA67-F1
#
_cell.length_a   1.000
_cell.length_b   1.000
_cell.length_c   1.000
_cell.angle_alpha   90.00
_cell.angle_beta   90.00
_cell.angle_gamma   90.00
#
_symmetry.space_group_name_H-M   'P 1'
#
loop_
_entity.id
_entity.type
_entity.pdbx_description
1 polymer ?
#
loop_
_entity_poly.entity_id
_entity_poly.type
_entity_poly.pdbx_seq_one_letter_code
_entity_poly.pdbx_strand_id
1 'polypeptide(L)'
;MRKKIISIVIIVIVLISSALFFSFRYKNDVKLEENLEGLFLAEDFDPNYTTFYQGININKSNIKELTVDLEVVLDGGSVVFELKSPDNAVQWTGTVSKESIFSEQKVIKVNNSIGKWYLYFYVNEETNGKYSAHVIGK
;
A
#
# COMPACT_ATOMS: atom_id res chain seq x y z
N MET A 1 -57.38 -3.77 10.37
CA MET A 1 -56.39 -2.68 10.22
C MET A 1 -55.12 -2.87 11.04
N ARG A 2 -55.17 -3.23 12.34
CA ARG A 2 -53.98 -3.42 13.20
C ARG A 2 -52.88 -4.35 12.64
N LYS A 3 -53.25 -5.50 12.05
CA LYS A 3 -52.28 -6.45 11.46
C LYS A 3 -51.46 -5.88 10.30
N LYS A 4 -52.05 -5.03 9.45
CA LYS A 4 -51.35 -4.40 8.31
C LYS A 4 -50.32 -3.37 8.78
N ILE A 5 -50.63 -2.63 9.86
CA ILE A 5 -49.74 -1.63 10.46
C ILE A 5 -48.51 -2.31 11.06
N ILE A 6 -48.69 -3.45 11.76
CA ILE A 6 -47.60 -4.23 12.34
C ILE A 6 -46.65 -4.76 11.25
N SER A 7 -47.19 -5.28 10.14
CA SER A 7 -46.36 -5.75 9.02
C SER A 7 -45.53 -4.64 8.39
N ILE A 8 -46.09 -3.44 8.23
CA ILE A 8 -45.35 -2.28 7.68
C ILE A 8 -44.20 -1.89 8.63
N VAL A 9 -44.45 -1.85 9.94
CA VAL A 9 -43.41 -1.52 10.94
C VAL A 9 -42.26 -2.53 10.91
N ILE A 10 -42.56 -3.83 10.80
CA ILE A 10 -41.52 -4.88 10.70
C ILE A 10 -40.68 -4.70 9.44
N ILE A 11 -41.30 -4.42 8.28
CA ILE A 11 -40.59 -4.21 7.01
C ILE A 11 -39.65 -3.00 7.11
N VAL A 12 -40.11 -1.91 7.71
CA VAL A 12 -39.31 -0.70 7.90
C VAL A 12 -38.11 -0.96 8.83
N ILE A 13 -38.32 -1.70 9.92
CA ILE A 13 -37.22 -2.08 10.84
C ILE A 13 -36.20 -2.96 10.13
N VAL A 14 -36.62 -3.96 9.36
CA VAL A 14 -35.72 -4.82 8.59
C VAL A 14 -34.89 -4.00 7.60
N LEU A 15 -35.52 -3.11 6.83
CA LEU A 15 -34.82 -2.25 5.86
C LEU A 15 -33.79 -1.33 6.53
N ILE A 16 -34.13 -0.71 7.66
CA ILE A 16 -33.21 0.16 8.41
C ILE A 16 -32.05 -0.68 8.98
N SER A 17 -32.34 -1.86 9.52
CA SER A 17 -31.32 -2.76 10.08
C SER A 17 -30.36 -3.25 9.00
N SER A 18 -30.88 -3.60 7.82
CA SER A 18 -30.08 -3.99 6.66
C SER A 18 -29.22 -2.82 6.18
N ALA A 19 -29.77 -1.61 6.07
CA ALA A 19 -29.03 -0.43 5.65
C ALA A 19 -27.91 -0.05 6.64
N LEU A 20 -28.17 -0.14 7.95
CA LEU A 20 -27.17 0.08 9.00
C LEU A 20 -26.09 -1.00 8.99
N PHE A 21 -26.46 -2.28 8.84
CA PHE A 21 -25.50 -3.39 8.75
C PHE A 21 -24.59 -3.24 7.53
N PHE A 22 -25.17 -2.94 6.36
CA PHE A 22 -24.40 -2.68 5.14
C PHE A 22 -23.49 -1.47 5.29
N SER A 23 -24.00 -0.36 5.82
CA SER A 23 -23.22 0.86 6.03
C SER A 23 -22.07 0.64 7.04
N PHE A 24 -22.32 -0.13 8.10
CA PHE A 24 -21.30 -0.43 9.11
C PHE A 24 -20.21 -1.37 8.59
N ARG A 25 -20.56 -2.37 7.76
CA ARG A 25 -19.61 -3.23 7.05
C ARG A 25 -18.77 -2.43 6.05
N TYR A 26 -19.41 -1.69 5.15
CA TYR A 26 -18.72 -0.94 4.08
C TYR A 26 -17.80 0.15 4.63
N LYS A 27 -18.19 0.80 5.73
CA LYS A 27 -17.36 1.83 6.39
C LYS A 27 -16.16 1.22 7.14
N ASN A 28 -16.24 -0.04 7.53
CA ASN A 28 -15.14 -0.77 8.16
C ASN A 28 -14.21 -1.48 7.16
N ASP A 29 -14.69 -1.79 5.94
CA ASP A 29 -13.92 -2.42 4.85
C ASP A 29 -13.17 -1.40 3.96
N VAL A 30 -12.91 -0.19 4.45
CA VAL A 30 -12.10 0.79 3.72
C VAL A 30 -10.64 0.32 3.78
N LYS A 31 -10.28 -0.50 2.80
CA LYS A 31 -8.93 -0.93 2.49
C LYS A 31 -8.08 0.30 2.22
N LEU A 32 -6.90 0.35 2.81
CA LEU A 32 -5.86 1.25 2.32
C LEU A 32 -5.54 0.81 0.89
N GLU A 33 -5.53 1.73 -0.05
CA GLU A 33 -5.11 1.48 -1.42
C GLU A 33 -4.31 2.69 -1.91
N GLU A 34 -3.01 2.51 -2.10
CA GLU A 34 -2.11 3.54 -2.59
C GLU A 34 -1.35 3.03 -3.81
N ASN A 35 -1.18 3.90 -4.80
CA ASN A 35 -0.35 3.66 -5.97
C ASN A 35 0.80 4.66 -5.93
N LEU A 36 2.02 4.14 -6.03
CA LEU A 36 3.26 4.91 -6.00
C LEU A 36 3.97 4.65 -7.31
N GLU A 37 4.45 5.71 -7.95
CA GLU A 37 5.20 5.61 -9.19
C GLU A 37 6.34 6.62 -9.16
N GLY A 38 7.44 6.29 -9.86
CA GLY A 38 8.54 7.22 -10.01
C GLY A 38 9.57 6.76 -11.03
N LEU A 39 10.44 7.70 -11.39
CA LEU A 39 11.53 7.49 -12.32
C LEU A 39 12.86 7.57 -11.57
N PHE A 40 13.82 6.77 -12.02
CA PHE A 40 15.23 6.93 -11.70
C PHE A 40 15.90 7.45 -12.97
N LEU A 41 16.49 8.64 -12.92
CA LEU A 41 17.16 9.24 -14.06
C LEU A 41 18.64 9.39 -13.72
N ALA A 42 19.50 8.70 -14.47
CA ALA A 42 20.95 8.73 -14.25
C ALA A 42 21.52 10.15 -14.38
N GLU A 43 20.94 10.97 -15.26
CA GLU A 43 21.33 12.38 -15.43
C GLU A 43 21.01 13.27 -14.21
N ASP A 44 20.02 12.88 -13.41
CA ASP A 44 19.63 13.57 -12.19
C ASP A 44 20.33 13.00 -10.94
N PHE A 45 21.31 12.09 -11.13
CA PHE A 45 22.04 11.50 -10.02
C PHE A 45 22.88 12.54 -9.28
N ASP A 46 22.62 12.67 -7.98
CA ASP A 46 23.46 13.41 -7.05
C ASP A 46 24.09 12.42 -6.06
N PRO A 47 25.43 12.35 -5.93
CA PRO A 47 26.10 11.47 -4.97
C PRO A 47 25.76 11.78 -3.51
N ASN A 48 25.20 12.96 -3.20
CA ASN A 48 24.68 13.30 -1.87
C ASN A 48 23.25 12.74 -1.64
N TYR A 49 22.51 12.41 -2.70
CA TYR A 49 21.12 11.98 -2.66
C TYR A 49 20.93 10.64 -3.40
N THR A 50 21.75 9.65 -3.08
CA THR A 50 21.67 8.29 -3.64
C THR A 50 20.46 7.48 -3.17
N THR A 51 19.63 8.07 -2.30
CA THR A 51 18.48 7.40 -1.70
C THR A 51 17.20 8.20 -1.98
N PHE A 52 16.26 7.56 -2.63
CA PHE A 52 14.90 8.05 -2.80
C PHE A 52 13.96 7.29 -1.87
N TYR A 53 12.83 7.90 -1.50
CA TYR A 53 11.83 7.20 -0.71
C TYR A 53 10.42 7.65 -1.04
N GLN A 54 9.47 6.72 -0.90
CA GLN A 54 8.04 7.00 -0.95
C GLN A 54 7.39 6.65 0.38
N GLY A 55 6.59 7.58 0.89
CA GLY A 55 5.86 7.41 2.14
C GLY A 55 4.47 6.83 1.90
N ILE A 56 4.12 5.79 2.64
CA ILE A 56 2.79 5.18 2.69
C ILE A 56 2.17 5.55 4.03
N ASN A 57 1.09 6.33 4.02
CA ASN A 57 0.49 6.87 5.25
C ASN A 57 -0.66 5.99 5.73
N ILE A 58 -0.41 5.18 6.75
CA ILE A 58 -1.44 4.34 7.33
C ILE A 58 -2.03 5.03 8.56
N ASN A 59 -3.30 5.44 8.46
CA ASN A 59 -4.00 6.19 9.51
C ASN A 59 -5.06 5.38 10.29
N LYS A 60 -5.16 4.07 10.05
CA LYS A 60 -6.12 3.19 10.72
C LYS A 60 -5.44 2.00 11.39
N SER A 61 -5.93 1.65 12.59
CA SER A 61 -5.41 0.54 13.39
C SER A 61 -5.91 -0.83 12.99
N ASN A 62 -6.97 -0.90 12.16
CA ASN A 62 -7.62 -2.17 11.83
C ASN A 62 -6.96 -2.94 10.68
N ILE A 63 -5.93 -2.36 10.02
CA ILE A 63 -5.15 -3.04 9.00
C ILE A 63 -4.23 -4.05 9.69
N LYS A 64 -4.42 -5.32 9.37
CA LYS A 64 -3.69 -6.49 9.87
C LYS A 64 -2.71 -7.05 8.86
N GLU A 65 -2.93 -6.75 7.58
CA GLU A 65 -2.07 -7.20 6.50
C GLU A 65 -1.81 -6.06 5.51
N LEU A 66 -0.54 -5.89 5.13
CA LEU A 66 -0.13 -5.01 4.05
C LEU A 66 0.36 -5.89 2.89
N THR A 67 -0.32 -5.79 1.75
CA THR A 67 0.14 -6.36 0.48
C THR A 67 0.83 -5.24 -0.30
N VAL A 68 2.05 -5.48 -0.76
CA VAL A 68 2.81 -4.55 -1.61
C VAL A 68 3.20 -5.30 -2.88
N ASP A 69 2.69 -4.84 -4.00
CA ASP A 69 3.09 -5.26 -5.35
C ASP A 69 4.10 -4.25 -5.86
N LEU A 70 5.36 -4.65 -6.05
CA LEU A 70 6.42 -3.77 -6.54
C LEU A 70 6.92 -4.26 -7.90
N GLU A 71 6.93 -3.35 -8.87
CA GLU A 71 7.58 -3.53 -10.15
C GLU A 71 8.71 -2.51 -10.31
N VAL A 72 9.87 -2.97 -10.75
CA VAL A 72 11.03 -2.13 -11.08
C VAL A 72 11.57 -2.57 -12.43
N VAL A 73 11.72 -1.60 -13.33
CA VAL A 73 12.26 -1.77 -14.68
C VAL A 73 13.43 -0.82 -14.85
N LEU A 74 14.62 -1.37 -15.07
CA LEU A 74 15.85 -0.59 -15.21
C LEU A 74 16.42 -0.69 -16.63
N ASP A 75 16.79 0.46 -17.18
CA ASP A 75 17.53 0.60 -18.43
C ASP A 75 19.06 0.67 -18.20
N GLY A 76 19.47 0.94 -16.96
CA GLY A 76 20.87 1.09 -16.53
C GLY A 76 21.04 0.92 -15.02
N GLY A 77 22.25 0.54 -14.59
CA GLY A 77 22.64 0.47 -13.19
C GLY A 77 21.92 -0.60 -12.36
N SER A 78 21.76 -0.31 -11.07
CA SER A 78 21.08 -1.17 -10.12
C SER A 78 20.33 -0.38 -9.06
N VAL A 79 19.35 -1.03 -8.42
CA VAL A 79 18.58 -0.48 -7.30
C VAL A 79 18.54 -1.50 -6.18
N VAL A 80 18.83 -1.08 -4.97
CA VAL A 80 18.44 -1.82 -3.76
C VAL A 80 17.21 -1.15 -3.20
N PHE A 81 16.16 -1.92 -2.88
CA PHE A 81 14.98 -1.37 -2.23
C PHE A 81 14.83 -1.89 -0.80
N GLU A 82 14.23 -1.08 0.06
CA GLU A 82 13.88 -1.47 1.43
C GLU A 82 12.50 -0.90 1.80
N LEU A 83 11.57 -1.75 2.17
CA LEU A 83 10.32 -1.34 2.81
C LEU A 83 10.53 -1.37 4.34
N LYS A 84 10.39 -0.20 4.97
CA LYS A 84 10.53 -0.03 6.42
C LYS A 84 9.18 0.29 7.08
N SER A 85 8.95 -0.34 8.22
CA SER A 85 7.82 -0.04 9.11
C SER A 85 8.05 1.28 9.87
N PRO A 86 7.02 1.83 10.54
CA PRO A 86 7.11 3.12 11.25
C PRO A 86 8.14 3.14 12.39
N ASP A 87 8.54 1.97 12.90
CA ASP A 87 9.61 1.78 13.88
C ASP A 87 11.01 1.60 13.22
N ASN A 88 11.11 1.85 11.91
CA ASN A 88 12.29 1.67 11.06
C ASN A 88 12.77 0.22 10.89
N ALA A 89 11.99 -0.79 11.27
CA ALA A 89 12.36 -2.18 10.98
C ALA A 89 12.19 -2.50 9.49
N VAL A 90 13.18 -3.17 8.89
CA VAL A 90 13.12 -3.61 7.49
C VAL A 90 12.18 -4.82 7.39
N GLN A 91 11.11 -4.67 6.63
CA GLN A 91 10.09 -5.72 6.44
C GLN A 91 10.25 -6.45 5.10
N TRP A 92 10.85 -5.79 4.12
CA TRP A 92 11.14 -6.36 2.80
C TRP A 92 12.30 -5.62 2.16
N THR A 93 13.16 -6.35 1.45
CA THR A 93 14.27 -5.80 0.69
C THR A 93 14.60 -6.69 -0.49
N GLY A 94 15.21 -6.12 -1.52
CA GLY A 94 15.70 -6.83 -2.68
C GLY A 94 16.65 -5.95 -3.49
N THR A 95 17.33 -6.59 -4.44
CA THR A 95 18.25 -5.93 -5.36
C THR A 95 17.78 -6.21 -6.77
N VAL A 96 17.68 -5.14 -7.57
CA VAL A 96 17.29 -5.19 -8.98
C VAL A 96 18.44 -4.67 -9.80
N SER A 97 18.85 -5.42 -10.82
CA SER A 97 19.79 -4.97 -11.84
C SER A 97 19.10 -4.92 -13.19
N LYS A 98 19.67 -4.15 -14.12
CA LYS A 98 19.20 -4.00 -15.50
C LYS A 98 18.76 -5.30 -16.19
N GLU A 99 19.41 -6.42 -15.88
CA GLU A 99 19.20 -7.69 -16.59
C GLU A 99 17.86 -8.37 -16.26
N SER A 100 17.09 -7.83 -15.30
CA SER A 100 15.83 -8.41 -14.86
C SER A 100 14.75 -7.35 -14.65
N ILE A 101 13.55 -7.59 -15.21
CA ILE A 101 12.34 -6.94 -14.72
C ILE A 101 12.02 -7.56 -13.37
N PHE A 102 12.04 -6.76 -12.32
CA PHE A 102 11.61 -7.20 -11.00
C PHE A 102 10.12 -6.93 -10.87
N SER A 103 9.33 -7.96 -10.59
CA SER A 103 7.90 -7.85 -10.31
C SER A 103 7.56 -8.89 -9.24
N GLU A 104 7.37 -8.42 -8.01
CA GLU A 104 7.10 -9.29 -6.87
C GLU A 104 6.02 -8.71 -5.97
N GLN A 105 5.23 -9.62 -5.39
CA GLN A 105 4.27 -9.31 -4.35
C GLN A 105 4.82 -9.74 -2.99
N LYS A 106 4.75 -8.83 -2.01
CA LYS A 106 5.04 -9.13 -0.61
C LYS A 106 3.81 -8.93 0.26
N VAL A 107 3.49 -9.94 1.06
CA VAL A 107 2.45 -9.88 2.10
C VAL A 107 3.11 -9.78 3.48
N ILE A 108 2.74 -8.75 4.24
CA ILE A 108 3.33 -8.42 5.54
C ILE A 108 2.24 -8.40 6.58
N LYS A 109 2.40 -9.21 7.64
CA LYS A 109 1.51 -9.19 8.79
C LYS A 109 1.91 -8.04 9.71
N VAL A 110 0.95 -7.18 10.04
CA VAL A 110 1.19 -5.96 10.81
C VAL A 110 0.41 -6.03 12.13
N ASN A 111 1.13 -5.93 13.25
CA ASN A 111 0.53 -5.90 14.59
C ASN A 111 0.09 -4.49 14.99
N ASN A 112 0.79 -3.46 14.50
CA ASN A 112 0.38 -2.07 14.54
C ASN A 112 0.80 -1.43 13.21
N SER A 113 -0.16 -1.15 12.36
CA SER A 113 0.07 -0.61 11.03
C SER A 113 0.09 0.91 11.00
N ILE A 114 -0.40 1.59 12.05
CA ILE A 114 -0.49 3.05 12.09
C ILE A 114 0.90 3.67 12.03
N GLY A 115 1.06 4.61 11.11
CA GLY A 115 2.26 5.42 10.97
C GLY A 115 2.66 5.56 9.51
N LYS A 116 3.84 6.15 9.33
CA LYS A 116 4.45 6.28 8.01
C LYS A 116 5.33 5.09 7.74
N TRP A 117 4.96 4.33 6.74
CA TRP A 117 5.81 3.33 6.13
C TRP A 117 6.61 3.97 5.01
N TYR A 118 7.80 3.46 4.73
CA TYR A 118 8.66 4.04 3.70
C TYR A 118 9.23 2.96 2.81
N LEU A 119 9.05 3.12 1.51
CA LEU A 119 9.76 2.34 0.50
C LEU A 119 10.96 3.15 0.03
N TYR A 120 12.15 2.75 0.46
CA TYR A 120 13.42 3.34 0.08
C TYR A 120 13.99 2.67 -1.17
N PHE A 121 14.66 3.45 -1.98
CA PHE A 121 15.41 3.02 -3.16
C PHE A 121 16.80 3.62 -3.10
N TYR A 122 17.81 2.77 -3.02
CA TYR A 122 19.22 3.14 -3.07
C TYR A 122 19.72 2.89 -4.48
N VAL A 123 20.25 3.93 -5.11
CA VAL A 123 20.65 3.94 -6.52
C VAL A 123 22.14 4.22 -6.68
N ASN A 124 22.67 4.01 -7.87
CA ASN A 124 24.00 4.43 -8.28
C ASN A 124 23.94 5.41 -9.47
N GLU A 125 25.10 5.90 -9.89
CA GLU A 125 25.22 6.90 -10.97
C GLU A 125 24.75 6.40 -12.33
N GLU A 126 24.66 5.09 -12.52
CA GLU A 126 24.21 4.47 -13.76
C GLU A 126 22.72 4.14 -13.73
N THR A 127 22.05 4.28 -12.58
CA THR A 127 20.66 3.87 -12.39
C THR A 127 19.75 4.72 -13.24
N ASN A 128 19.11 4.07 -14.21
CA ASN A 128 18.07 4.66 -15.05
C ASN A 128 16.90 3.70 -15.16
N GLY A 129 15.67 4.20 -15.11
CA GLY A 129 14.47 3.38 -15.22
C GLY A 129 13.29 3.93 -14.43
N LYS A 130 12.43 3.03 -13.97
CA LYS A 130 11.19 3.37 -13.26
C LYS A 130 10.78 2.31 -12.26
N TYR A 131 9.93 2.70 -11.33
CA TYR A 131 9.23 1.80 -10.44
C TYR A 131 7.74 2.13 -10.39
N SER A 132 6.94 1.12 -10.07
CA SER A 132 5.55 1.25 -9.64
C SER A 132 5.29 0.32 -8.46
N ALA A 133 4.60 0.81 -7.45
CA ALA A 133 4.18 0.02 -6.31
C ALA A 133 2.68 0.20 -6.04
N HIS A 134 1.96 -0.90 -5.90
CA HIS A 134 0.56 -0.91 -5.46
C HIS A 134 0.49 -1.48 -4.06
N VAL A 135 -0.09 -0.71 -3.15
CA VAL A 135 -0.10 -1.03 -1.71
C VAL A 135 -1.54 -1.17 -1.25
N ILE A 136 -1.87 -2.34 -0.69
CA ILE A 136 -3.21 -2.66 -0.20
C ILE A 136 -3.12 -3.02 1.29
N GLY A 137 -3.85 -2.30 2.13
CA GLY A 137 -4.04 -2.65 3.55
C GLY A 137 -5.39 -3.33 3.79
N LYS A 138 -5.39 -4.49 4.43
CA LYS A 138 -6.58 -5.29 4.79
C LYS A 138 -6.70 -5.49 6.29
#